data_AF-A0A815RII6-F1
#
_entry.id   AF-A0A815RII6-F1
#
_cell.length_a   1.000
_cell.length_b   1.000
_cell.length_c   1.000
_cell.angle_alpha   90.00
_cell.angle_beta   90.00
_cell.angle_gamma   90.00
#
_symmetry.space_group_name_H-M   'P 1'
#
loop_
_entity.id
_entity.type
_entity.pdbx_description
1 polymer ?
#
loop_
_entity_poly.entity_id
_entity_poly.type
_entity_poly.pdbx_seq_one_letter_code
_entity_poly.pdbx_strand_id
1 'polypeptide(L)'
;MAIYNRWAFRQLYNKLEEHIFDENYRANSGLFFRSIHGTVVHLLLSTNEWVQAITDRKDLYQPIFIECDRWIDYIKELNLESLMMEETFPYFDTKGMKIERNRAEALDHMFNHNTHHRGQITAA
;
A
#
# COMPACT_ATOMS: atom_id res chain seq x y z
N MET A 1 -3.72 -7.16 10.10
CA MET A 1 -3.04 -6.14 9.25
C MET A 1 -3.99 -5.21 8.53
N ALA A 2 -4.98 -5.70 7.76
CA ALA A 2 -5.87 -4.84 6.95
C ALA A 2 -6.66 -3.77 7.75
N ILE A 3 -7.31 -4.16 8.85
CA ILE A 3 -8.06 -3.22 9.71
C ILE A 3 -7.14 -2.13 10.28
N TYR A 4 -5.95 -2.53 10.75
CA TYR A 4 -4.94 -1.60 11.23
C TYR A 4 -4.46 -0.66 10.12
N ASN A 5 -4.22 -1.18 8.92
CA ASN A 5 -3.76 -0.38 7.78
C ASN A 5 -4.77 0.73 7.45
N ARG A 6 -6.07 0.41 7.44
CA ARG A 6 -7.14 1.38 7.24
C ARG A 6 -7.18 2.45 8.34
N TRP A 7 -7.11 2.02 9.60
CA TRP A 7 -7.07 2.93 10.74
C TRP A 7 -5.86 3.87 10.65
N ALA A 8 -4.67 3.34 10.36
CA ALA A 8 -3.44 4.11 10.25
C ALA A 8 -3.50 5.13 9.11
N PHE A 9 -4.06 4.76 7.95
CA PHE A 9 -4.31 5.73 6.87
C PHE A 9 -5.28 6.83 7.29
N ARG A 10 -6.32 6.50 8.06
CA ARG A 10 -7.24 7.53 8.59
C ARG A 10 -6.50 8.52 9.49
N GLN A 11 -5.67 8.03 10.41
CA GLN A 11 -4.88 8.91 11.29
C GLN A 11 -3.94 9.80 10.48
N LEU A 12 -3.25 9.24 9.49
CA LEU A 12 -2.37 9.99 8.61
C LEU A 12 -3.13 11.08 7.83
N TYR A 13 -4.20 10.71 7.13
CA TYR A 13 -4.94 11.64 6.27
C TYR A 13 -5.60 12.77 7.05
N ASN A 14 -6.14 12.49 8.25
CA ASN A 14 -6.65 13.55 9.13
C ASN A 14 -5.58 14.60 9.43
N LYS A 15 -4.31 14.20 9.58
CA LYS A 15 -3.20 15.14 9.79
C LYS A 15 -2.74 15.80 8.50
N LEU A 16 -2.64 15.06 7.41
CA LEU A 16 -2.25 15.65 6.13
C LEU A 16 -3.25 16.69 5.63
N GLU A 17 -4.54 16.53 5.90
CA GLU A 17 -5.57 17.49 5.53
C GLU A 17 -5.36 18.86 6.19
N GLU A 18 -4.93 18.88 7.46
CA GLU A 18 -4.56 20.10 8.18
C GLU A 18 -3.34 20.82 7.57
N HIS A 19 -2.46 20.08 6.88
CA HIS A 19 -1.13 20.55 6.44
C HIS A 19 -0.92 20.52 4.91
N ILE A 20 -1.95 20.23 4.10
CA ILE A 20 -1.80 19.99 2.66
C ILE A 20 -1.35 21.24 1.87
N PHE A 21 -1.58 22.42 2.45
CA PHE A 21 -1.19 23.72 1.90
C PHE A 21 0.11 24.26 2.48
N ASP A 22 0.69 23.57 3.47
CA ASP A 22 1.98 23.96 4.04
C ASP A 22 3.06 23.85 2.96
N GLU A 23 3.99 24.81 2.94
CA GLU A 23 5.11 24.83 2.01
C GLU A 23 5.95 23.54 2.10
N ASN A 24 6.01 22.95 3.30
CA ASN A 24 6.76 21.74 3.59
C ASN A 24 6.13 20.47 3.00
N TYR A 25 4.81 20.43 2.74
CA TYR A 25 4.13 19.21 2.28
C TYR A 25 4.67 18.72 0.93
N ARG A 26 5.02 19.65 0.03
CA ARG A 26 5.61 19.36 -1.29
C ARG A 26 7.12 19.61 -1.34
N ALA A 27 7.70 20.28 -0.35
CA ALA A 27 9.13 20.53 -0.29
C ALA A 27 9.93 19.24 -0.18
N ASN A 28 11.21 19.29 -0.58
CA ASN A 28 12.13 18.19 -0.39
C ASN A 28 12.48 18.06 1.10
N SER A 29 12.09 16.95 1.72
CA SER A 29 12.32 16.61 3.12
C SER A 29 13.31 15.45 3.29
N GLY A 30 14.09 15.12 2.25
CA GLY A 30 15.11 14.05 2.31
C GLY A 30 14.54 12.63 2.32
N LEU A 31 13.23 12.47 2.13
CA LEU A 31 12.59 11.17 1.98
C LEU A 31 12.99 10.49 0.66
N PHE A 32 12.78 9.16 0.55
CA PHE A 32 13.07 8.41 -0.67
C PHE A 32 12.32 8.98 -1.89
N PHE A 33 11.04 9.34 -1.71
CA PHE A 33 10.22 10.03 -2.72
C PHE A 33 10.30 11.55 -2.64
N ARG A 34 11.40 12.07 -2.08
CA ARG A 34 11.77 13.48 -1.87
C ARG A 34 10.87 14.25 -0.91
N SER A 35 9.56 14.09 -0.96
CA SER A 35 8.61 14.87 -0.15
C SER A 35 7.56 14.00 0.53
N ILE A 36 6.83 14.61 1.48
CA ILE A 36 5.64 13.98 2.08
C ILE A 36 4.63 13.65 0.98
N HIS A 37 4.32 14.62 0.10
CA HIS A 37 3.41 14.39 -1.03
C HIS A 37 3.84 13.23 -1.92
N GLY A 38 5.11 13.17 -2.31
CA GLY A 38 5.62 12.08 -3.15
C GLY A 38 5.47 10.71 -2.48
N THR A 39 5.72 10.65 -1.17
CA THR A 39 5.57 9.41 -0.38
C THR A 39 4.11 8.98 -0.25
N VAL A 40 3.17 9.94 -0.11
CA VAL A 40 1.73 9.68 -0.08
C VAL A 40 1.23 9.15 -1.43
N VAL A 41 1.68 9.76 -2.53
CA VAL A 41 1.35 9.29 -3.89
C VAL A 41 1.87 7.87 -4.12
N HIS A 42 3.10 7.57 -3.68
CA HIS A 42 3.65 6.22 -3.74
C HIS A 42 2.79 5.21 -2.97
N LEU A 43 2.39 5.52 -1.74
CA LEU A 43 1.50 4.66 -0.94
C LEU A 43 0.17 4.35 -1.66
N LEU A 44 -0.41 5.34 -2.35
CA LEU A 44 -1.63 5.16 -3.13
C LEU A 44 -1.39 4.23 -4.33
N LEU A 45 -0.35 4.49 -5.12
CA LEU A 45 -0.04 3.71 -6.32
C LEU A 45 0.31 2.27 -5.97
N SER A 46 1.24 2.07 -5.03
CA SER A 46 1.69 0.73 -4.65
C SER A 46 0.55 -0.12 -4.09
N THR A 47 -0.36 0.47 -3.31
CA THR A 47 -1.51 -0.28 -2.76
C THR A 47 -2.43 -0.77 -3.88
N ASN A 48 -2.62 0.02 -4.93
CA ASN A 48 -3.44 -0.37 -6.08
C ASN A 48 -2.72 -1.37 -7.01
N GLU A 49 -1.41 -1.26 -7.18
CA GLU A 49 -0.63 -2.24 -7.96
C GLU A 49 -0.69 -3.64 -7.33
N TRP A 50 -0.63 -3.73 -6.00
CA TRP A 50 -0.76 -5.01 -5.29
C TRP A 50 -2.14 -5.66 -5.47
N VAL A 51 -3.20 -4.88 -5.70
CA VAL A 51 -4.54 -5.42 -5.99
C VAL A 51 -4.52 -6.23 -7.28
N GLN A 52 -3.95 -5.67 -8.34
CA GLN A 52 -3.84 -6.34 -9.64
C GLN A 52 -2.90 -7.55 -9.60
N ALA A 53 -1.93 -7.55 -8.70
CA ALA A 53 -0.97 -8.65 -8.57
C ALA A 53 -1.54 -9.82 -7.75
N ILE A 54 -2.23 -9.56 -6.65
CA ILE A 54 -2.64 -10.59 -5.67
C ILE A 54 -4.08 -11.08 -5.91
N THR A 55 -4.93 -10.22 -6.49
CA THR A 55 -6.35 -10.50 -6.66
C THR A 55 -6.71 -10.59 -8.14
N ASP A 56 -7.86 -11.20 -8.46
CA ASP A 56 -8.37 -11.24 -9.83
C ASP A 56 -9.04 -9.92 -10.26
N ARG A 57 -9.00 -8.88 -9.41
CA ARG A 57 -9.59 -7.58 -9.72
C ARG A 57 -8.71 -6.83 -10.73
N LYS A 58 -9.35 -6.36 -11.81
CA LYS A 58 -8.72 -5.62 -12.91
C LYS A 58 -9.40 -4.28 -13.18
N ASP A 59 -9.83 -3.60 -12.13
CA ASP A 59 -10.44 -2.29 -12.23
C ASP A 59 -9.42 -1.14 -12.14
N LEU A 60 -9.89 0.07 -12.43
CA LEU A 60 -9.09 1.28 -12.32
C LEU A 60 -8.65 1.51 -10.87
N TYR A 61 -7.53 2.22 -10.70
CA TYR A 61 -7.04 2.64 -9.40
C TYR A 61 -8.13 3.37 -8.61
N GLN A 62 -8.34 2.92 -7.38
CA GLN A 62 -9.32 3.49 -6.48
C GLN A 62 -8.66 4.37 -5.40
N PRO A 63 -9.43 5.30 -4.83
CA PRO A 63 -9.06 5.99 -3.61
C PRO A 63 -8.61 5.04 -2.50
N ILE A 64 -7.62 5.46 -1.72
CA ILE A 64 -6.96 4.60 -0.72
C ILE A 64 -7.93 3.97 0.30
N PHE A 65 -8.98 4.69 0.70
CA PHE A 65 -9.96 4.16 1.66
C PHE A 65 -10.87 3.11 1.05
N ILE A 66 -11.21 3.24 -0.23
CA ILE A 66 -11.94 2.21 -0.98
C ILE A 66 -11.09 0.95 -1.06
N GLU A 67 -9.80 1.07 -1.39
CA GLU A 67 -8.91 -0.10 -1.39
C GLU A 67 -8.70 -0.69 0.00
N CYS A 68 -8.61 0.12 1.05
CA CYS A 68 -8.53 -0.39 2.41
C CYS A 68 -9.75 -1.23 2.80
N ASP A 69 -10.96 -0.78 2.47
CA ASP A 69 -12.20 -1.52 2.75
C ASP A 69 -12.24 -2.83 1.94
N ARG A 70 -11.89 -2.77 0.66
CA ARG A 70 -11.76 -3.94 -0.21
C ARG A 70 -10.71 -4.94 0.24
N TRP A 71 -9.60 -4.50 0.82
CA TRP A 71 -8.59 -5.38 1.40
C TRP A 71 -9.09 -6.03 2.69
N ILE A 72 -9.87 -5.31 3.51
CA ILE A 72 -10.49 -5.91 4.69
C ILE A 72 -11.43 -7.05 4.27
N ASP A 73 -12.27 -6.83 3.27
CA ASP A 73 -13.21 -7.85 2.81
C ASP A 73 -12.50 -9.03 2.13
N TYR A 74 -11.51 -8.76 1.28
CA TYR A 74 -10.66 -9.81 0.70
C TYR A 74 -10.00 -10.70 1.77
N ILE A 75 -9.45 -10.11 2.83
CA ILE A 75 -8.80 -10.87 3.91
C ILE A 75 -9.80 -11.67 4.74
N LYS A 76 -11.05 -11.20 4.92
CA LYS A 76 -12.10 -11.96 5.63
C LYS A 76 -12.50 -13.23 4.87
N GLU A 77 -12.50 -13.17 3.55
CA GLU A 77 -12.92 -14.27 2.67
C GLU A 77 -11.75 -15.19 2.28
N LEU A 78 -10.52 -14.82 2.66
CA LEU A 78 -9.32 -15.53 2.26
C LEU A 78 -9.28 -16.93 2.87
N ASN A 79 -9.15 -17.94 2.01
CA ASN A 79 -8.91 -19.32 2.45
C ASN A 79 -7.46 -19.44 2.96
N LEU A 80 -7.31 -19.68 4.27
CA LEU A 80 -6.00 -19.81 4.92
C LEU A 80 -5.21 -21.02 4.41
N GLU A 81 -5.86 -22.14 4.10
CA GLU A 81 -5.17 -23.32 3.57
C GLU A 81 -4.53 -23.00 2.22
N SER A 82 -5.27 -22.34 1.33
CA SER A 82 -4.75 -21.87 0.04
C SER A 82 -3.62 -20.85 0.20
N LEU A 83 -3.72 -19.94 1.18
CA LEU A 83 -2.69 -18.95 1.46
C LEU A 83 -1.37 -19.57 1.91
N MET A 84 -1.45 -20.66 2.67
CA MET A 84 -0.28 -21.36 3.21
C MET A 84 0.36 -22.34 2.21
N MET A 85 -0.23 -22.50 1.01
CA MET A 85 0.39 -23.27 -0.06
C MET A 85 1.60 -22.51 -0.62
N GLU A 86 2.65 -23.24 -1.01
CA GLU A 86 3.86 -22.68 -1.64
C GLU A 86 3.64 -22.26 -3.11
N GLU A 87 2.38 -22.12 -3.56
CA GLU A 87 2.07 -21.68 -4.91
C GLU A 87 2.52 -20.22 -5.12
N THR A 88 3.34 -20.01 -6.15
CA THR A 88 3.77 -18.67 -6.56
C THR A 88 2.91 -18.13 -7.68
N PHE A 89 2.82 -16.82 -7.76
CA PHE A 89 2.26 -16.11 -8.90
C PHE A 89 3.30 -15.14 -9.47
N PRO A 90 3.25 -14.89 -10.79
CA PRO A 90 4.13 -13.94 -11.42
C PRO A 90 3.66 -12.51 -11.13
N TYR A 91 4.59 -11.63 -10.79
CA TYR A 91 4.39 -10.19 -10.83
C TYR A 91 5.58 -9.51 -11.51
N PHE A 92 5.38 -8.30 -12.00
CA PHE A 92 6.45 -7.50 -12.60
C PHE A 92 6.82 -6.37 -11.67
N ASP A 93 8.11 -6.20 -11.40
CA ASP A 93 8.59 -5.04 -10.66
C ASP A 93 8.51 -3.76 -11.51
N THR A 94 8.84 -2.63 -10.91
CA THR A 94 8.82 -1.33 -11.58
C THR A 94 9.85 -1.20 -12.71
N LYS A 95 10.77 -2.15 -12.86
CA LYS A 95 11.72 -2.26 -13.98
C LYS A 95 11.24 -3.22 -15.06
N GLY A 96 10.06 -3.81 -14.91
CA GLY A 96 9.50 -4.81 -15.82
C GLY A 96 10.15 -6.20 -15.68
N MET A 97 10.91 -6.44 -14.60
CA MET A 97 11.47 -7.75 -14.33
C MET A 97 10.40 -8.66 -13.75
N LYS A 98 10.25 -9.85 -14.35
CA LYS A 98 9.36 -10.88 -13.82
C LYS A 98 9.93 -11.45 -12.53
N ILE A 99 9.11 -11.46 -11.48
CA ILE A 99 9.42 -12.04 -10.18
C ILE A 99 8.30 -13.03 -9.83
N GLU A 100 8.67 -14.16 -9.24
CA GLU A 100 7.73 -15.12 -8.66
C GLU A 100 7.66 -14.87 -7.15
N ARG A 101 6.46 -14.86 -6.58
CA ARG A 101 6.26 -14.72 -5.13
C ARG A 101 5.05 -15.53 -4.67
N ASN A 102 5.08 -16.07 -3.46
CA ASN A 102 3.88 -16.66 -2.86
C ASN A 102 2.91 -15.56 -2.37
N ARG A 103 1.64 -15.91 -2.21
CA ARG A 103 0.58 -14.95 -1.81
C ARG A 103 0.77 -14.41 -0.40
N ALA A 104 1.23 -15.23 0.54
CA ALA A 104 1.45 -14.80 1.93
C ALA A 104 2.51 -13.71 2.04
N GLU A 105 3.67 -13.91 1.43
CA GLU A 105 4.76 -12.93 1.39
C GLU A 105 4.36 -11.65 0.66
N ALA A 106 3.54 -11.76 -0.39
CA ALA A 106 3.03 -10.59 -1.10
C ALA A 106 2.12 -9.74 -0.19
N LEU A 107 1.19 -10.37 0.54
CA LEU A 107 0.33 -9.68 1.50
C LEU A 107 1.12 -9.06 2.65
N ASP A 108 2.06 -9.80 3.23
CA ASP A 108 2.92 -9.30 4.31
C ASP A 108 3.75 -8.12 3.83
N HIS A 109 4.37 -8.23 2.65
CA HIS A 109 5.14 -7.16 2.06
C HIS A 109 4.27 -5.92 1.84
N MET A 110 3.07 -6.05 1.27
CA MET A 110 2.17 -4.90 1.03
C MET A 110 1.85 -4.15 2.33
N PHE A 111 1.42 -4.85 3.39
CA PHE A 111 1.06 -4.19 4.65
C PHE A 111 2.28 -3.63 5.39
N ASN A 112 3.42 -4.31 5.34
CA ASN A 112 4.66 -3.82 5.95
C ASN A 112 5.23 -2.63 5.19
N HIS A 113 5.19 -2.65 3.86
CA HIS A 113 5.57 -1.53 2.99
C HIS A 113 4.75 -0.27 3.31
N ASN A 114 3.43 -0.43 3.46
CA ASN A 114 2.56 0.65 3.86
C ASN A 114 2.94 1.22 5.25
N THR A 115 3.32 0.37 6.18
CA THR A 115 3.76 0.78 7.52
C THR A 115 5.09 1.51 7.48
N HIS A 116 6.05 1.02 6.70
CA HIS A 116 7.37 1.62 6.51
C HIS A 116 7.27 3.07 5.99
N HIS A 117 6.51 3.29 4.92
CA HIS A 117 6.41 4.63 4.31
C HIS A 117 5.57 5.60 5.12
N ARG A 118 4.56 5.13 5.88
CA ARG A 118 3.92 5.99 6.88
C ARG A 118 4.90 6.42 7.97
N GLY A 119 5.77 5.51 8.42
CA GLY A 119 6.83 5.82 9.39
C GLY A 119 7.79 6.90 8.87
N GLN A 120 8.15 6.86 7.59
CA GLN A 120 8.93 7.92 6.95
C GLN A 120 8.22 9.27 7.00
N ILE A 121 6.92 9.32 6.68
CA ILE A 121 6.14 10.56 6.72
C ILE A 121 6.09 11.14 8.13
N THR A 122 5.94 10.30 9.17
CA THR A 122 5.87 10.79 10.56
C THR A 122 7.18 11.33 11.11
N ALA A 123 8.30 11.04 10.45
CA ALA A 123 9.63 11.49 10.84
C ALA A 123 10.17 12.66 9.99
N ALA A 124 9.41 13.08 8.97
CA ALA A 124 9.72 14.19 8.08
C ALA A 124 9.28 15.53 8.68
#